data_AF-A0A9E5FRE4-F1
#
_entry.id   AF-A0A9E5FRE4-F1
#
_cell.length_a   1.000
_cell.length_b   1.000
_cell.length_c   1.000
_cell.angle_alpha   90.00
_cell.angle_beta   90.00
_cell.angle_gamma   90.00
#
_symmetry.space_group_name_H-M   'P 1'
#
loop_
_entity.id
_entity.type
_entity.pdbx_description
1 polymer ?
#
loop_
_entity_poly.entity_id
_entity_poly.type
_entity_poly.pdbx_seq_one_letter_code
_entity_poly.pdbx_strand_id
1 'polypeptide(L)'
;MQTTSRIPSLPNKSYFAMNRWFQQMQLAGLLYHPDERAEDIVDIETDAPMFDSAECEVLDALIDQMFEVHGDKVYEVCLKHVHKAMGIKPE
;
A
#
# COMPACT_ATOMS: atom_id res chain seq x y z
N MET A 1 -3.87 -26.02 -1.20
CA MET A 1 -2.65 -25.23 -0.99
C MET A 1 -3.11 -23.88 -0.48
N GLN A 2 -2.73 -23.46 0.73
CA GLN A 2 -3.11 -22.13 1.22
C GLN A 2 -2.32 -21.11 0.40
N THR A 3 -2.99 -20.42 -0.52
CA THR A 3 -2.43 -19.28 -1.23
C THR A 3 -2.22 -18.18 -0.19
N THR A 4 -0.98 -18.02 0.28
CA THR A 4 -0.63 -16.88 1.13
C THR A 4 -0.86 -15.61 0.31
N SER A 5 -1.83 -14.78 0.71
CA SER A 5 -2.10 -13.50 0.04
C SER A 5 -0.82 -12.66 -0.03
N ARG A 6 -0.58 -12.01 -1.18
CA ARG A 6 0.53 -11.06 -1.35
C ARG A 6 0.28 -9.78 -0.55
N ILE A 7 -0.98 -9.40 -0.38
CA ILE A 7 -1.39 -8.20 0.34
C ILE A 7 -1.32 -8.45 1.85
N PRO A 8 -0.49 -7.68 2.59
CA PRO A 8 -0.37 -7.83 4.03
C PRO A 8 -1.69 -7.46 4.74
N SER A 9 -2.00 -8.17 5.82
CA SER A 9 -3.15 -7.86 6.67
C SER A 9 -2.89 -6.63 7.54
N LEU A 10 -3.89 -5.78 7.75
CA LEU A 10 -3.84 -4.70 8.74
C LEU A 10 -4.42 -5.19 10.09
N PRO A 11 -3.59 -5.48 11.10
CA PRO A 11 -4.04 -6.19 12.31
C PRO A 11 -4.94 -5.35 13.23
N ASN A 12 -4.83 -4.02 13.19
CA ASN A 12 -5.65 -3.10 13.96
C ASN A 12 -5.59 -1.68 13.36
N LYS A 13 -6.41 -0.76 13.89
CA LYS A 13 -6.55 0.64 13.46
C LYS A 13 -5.47 1.59 14.04
N SER A 14 -4.34 1.09 14.53
CA SER A 14 -3.29 1.95 15.09
C SER A 14 -2.38 2.52 14.00
N TYR A 15 -1.82 3.71 14.26
CA TYR A 15 -0.79 4.31 13.41
C TYR A 15 0.41 3.37 13.19
N PHE A 16 0.81 2.61 14.22
CA PHE A 16 1.89 1.63 14.12
C PHE A 16 1.55 0.51 13.13
N ALA A 17 0.31 0.01 13.16
CA ALA A 17 -0.15 -1.01 12.22
C ALA A 17 -0.20 -0.49 10.78
N MET A 18 -0.71 0.72 10.55
CA MET A 18 -0.68 1.38 9.23
C MET A 18 0.76 1.54 8.72
N ASN A 19 1.66 2.09 9.55
CA ASN A 19 3.06 2.27 9.18
C ASN A 19 3.76 0.94 8.86
N ARG A 20 3.47 -0.11 9.64
CA ARG A 20 3.99 -1.46 9.35
C ARG A 20 3.42 -2.03 8.06
N TRP A 21 2.15 -1.77 7.76
CA TRP A 21 1.52 -2.22 6.52
C TRP A 21 2.19 -1.59 5.29
N PHE A 22 2.39 -0.27 5.28
CA PHE A 22 3.12 0.40 4.21
C PHE A 22 4.56 -0.10 4.08
N GLN A 23 5.24 -0.40 5.20
CA GLN A 23 6.57 -1.02 5.17
C GLN A 23 6.54 -2.39 4.48
N GLN A 24 5.52 -3.22 4.75
CA GLN A 24 5.39 -4.53 4.13
C GLN A 24 5.09 -4.43 2.64
N MET A 25 4.22 -3.50 2.23
CA MET A 25 3.97 -3.19 0.81
C MET A 25 5.23 -2.73 0.09
N GLN A 26 6.00 -1.83 0.73
CA GLN A 26 7.29 -1.34 0.24
C GLN A 26 8.31 -2.46 0.06
N LEU A 27 8.41 -3.40 1.01
CA LEU A 27 9.33 -4.54 0.91
C LEU A 27 8.88 -5.59 -0.11
N ALA A 28 7.57 -5.67 -0.38
CA ALA A 28 6.99 -6.57 -1.38
C ALA A 28 7.04 -5.99 -2.81
N GLY A 29 7.44 -4.73 -2.99
CA GLY A 29 7.40 -4.05 -4.29
C GLY A 29 5.98 -3.75 -4.77
N LEU A 30 5.02 -3.67 -3.83
CA LEU A 30 3.59 -3.47 -4.12
C LEU A 30 3.12 -2.05 -3.75
N LEU A 31 4.04 -1.14 -3.45
CA LEU A 31 3.71 0.20 -2.99
C LEU A 31 3.22 1.06 -4.18
N TYR A 32 2.07 1.70 -4.03
CA TYR A 32 1.49 2.64 -4.98
C TYR A 32 0.92 3.86 -4.24
N HIS A 33 0.48 4.90 -4.97
CA HIS A 33 -0.03 6.12 -4.35
C HIS A 33 -1.44 5.90 -3.76
N PRO A 34 -1.72 6.31 -2.51
CA PRO A 34 -2.97 5.98 -1.83
C PRO A 34 -4.22 6.70 -2.36
N ASP A 35 -4.07 7.72 -3.22
CA ASP A 35 -5.22 8.32 -3.95
C ASP A 35 -5.59 7.59 -5.24
N GLU A 36 -4.69 6.76 -5.75
CA GLU A 36 -4.96 5.97 -6.95
C GLU A 36 -5.74 4.72 -6.57
N ARG A 37 -6.68 4.31 -7.43
CA ARG A 37 -7.39 3.04 -7.25
C ARG A 37 -6.47 1.90 -7.62
N ALA A 38 -6.52 0.79 -6.88
CA ALA A 38 -5.63 -0.35 -7.15
C ALA A 38 -5.84 -0.93 -8.56
N GLU A 39 -7.05 -0.84 -9.11
CA GLU A 39 -7.38 -1.30 -10.46
C GLU A 39 -6.71 -0.50 -11.59
N ASP A 40 -6.34 0.76 -11.32
CA ASP A 40 -5.68 1.63 -12.28
C ASP A 40 -4.14 1.45 -12.27
N ILE A 41 -3.61 0.70 -11.30
CA ILE A 41 -2.17 0.50 -11.15
C ILE A 41 -1.68 -0.59 -12.12
N VAL A 42 -0.76 -0.21 -13.00
CA VAL A 42 -0.13 -1.09 -13.97
C VAL A 42 1.37 -1.22 -13.71
N ASP A 43 1.93 -2.37 -14.08
CA ASP A 43 3.37 -2.58 -14.14
C ASP A 43 3.95 -1.87 -15.38
N ILE A 44 4.97 -1.03 -15.17
CA ILE A 44 5.51 -0.16 -16.22
C ILE A 44 6.23 -0.95 -17.33
N GLU A 45 6.78 -2.13 -17.02
CA GLU A 45 7.51 -2.94 -18.01
C GLU A 45 6.56 -3.73 -18.91
N THR A 46 5.46 -4.22 -18.34
CA THR A 46 4.55 -5.16 -18.99
C THR A 46 3.22 -4.55 -19.45
N ASP A 47 2.88 -3.34 -18.97
CA ASP A 47 1.59 -2.67 -19.15
C ASP A 47 0.39 -3.49 -18.62
N ALA A 48 0.67 -4.52 -17.81
CA ALA A 48 -0.33 -5.38 -17.22
C ALA A 48 -0.79 -4.83 -15.86
N PRO A 49 -2.03 -5.13 -15.42
CA PRO A 49 -2.48 -4.81 -14.08
C PRO A 49 -1.53 -5.38 -13.01
N MET A 50 -1.12 -4.54 -12.05
CA MET A 50 -0.24 -4.94 -10.96
C MET A 50 -0.94 -5.88 -9.96
N PHE A 51 -2.26 -5.67 -9.81
CA PHE A 51 -3.12 -6.38 -8.87
C PHE A 51 -4.24 -7.10 -9.61
N ASP A 52 -4.64 -8.26 -9.10
CA ASP A 52 -5.87 -8.91 -9.56
C ASP A 52 -7.10 -8.27 -8.91
N SER A 53 -8.31 -8.56 -9.43
CA SER A 53 -9.54 -7.95 -8.94
C SER A 53 -9.80 -8.20 -7.45
N ALA A 54 -9.41 -9.37 -6.92
CA ALA A 54 -9.61 -9.67 -5.50
C ALA A 54 -8.63 -8.89 -4.62
N GLU A 55 -7.41 -8.67 -5.10
CA GLU A 55 -6.44 -7.80 -4.43
C GLU A 55 -6.86 -6.35 -4.47
N CYS A 56 -7.42 -5.86 -5.59
CA CYS A 56 -7.94 -4.50 -5.69
C CYS A 56 -9.03 -4.22 -4.64
N GLU A 57 -10.01 -5.11 -4.50
CA GLU A 57 -11.07 -4.99 -3.50
C GLU A 57 -10.51 -4.89 -2.06
N VAL A 58 -9.50 -5.71 -1.75
CA VAL A 58 -8.86 -5.71 -0.43
C VAL A 58 -8.06 -4.43 -0.21
N LEU A 59 -7.31 -3.99 -1.23
CA LEU A 59 -6.46 -2.81 -1.17
C LEU A 59 -7.29 -1.54 -0.97
N ASP A 60 -8.32 -1.35 -1.80
CA ASP A 60 -9.20 -0.20 -1.71
C ASP A 60 -9.88 -0.13 -0.33
N ALA A 61 -10.39 -1.25 0.17
CA ALA A 61 -11.00 -1.31 1.50
C ALA A 61 -10.01 -0.97 2.62
N LEU A 62 -8.76 -1.43 2.52
CA LEU A 62 -7.72 -1.13 3.50
C LEU A 62 -7.31 0.34 3.46
N ILE A 63 -7.13 0.92 2.28
CA ILE A 63 -6.78 2.33 2.10
C ILE A 63 -7.92 3.23 2.61
N ASP A 64 -9.17 2.96 2.23
CA ASP A 64 -10.33 3.70 2.71
C ASP A 64 -10.43 3.63 4.25
N GLN A 65 -10.20 2.45 4.85
CA GLN A 65 -10.15 2.29 6.30
C GLN A 65 -9.02 3.11 6.94
N MET A 66 -7.84 3.18 6.31
CA MET A 66 -6.72 3.97 6.84
C MET A 66 -7.04 5.46 6.80
N PHE A 67 -7.65 5.96 5.72
CA PHE A 67 -8.08 7.35 5.61
C PHE A 67 -9.18 7.70 6.61
N GLU A 68 -10.16 6.81 6.82
CA GLU A 68 -11.21 7.00 7.83
C GLU A 68 -10.64 7.20 9.24
N VAL A 69 -9.58 6.46 9.58
CA VAL A 69 -8.99 6.46 10.93
C VAL A 69 -7.91 7.53 11.10
N HIS A 70 -7.09 7.77 10.08
CA HIS A 70 -5.85 8.53 10.18
C HIS A 70 -5.85 9.83 9.35
N GLY A 71 -6.80 10.02 8.44
CA GLY A 71 -6.85 11.15 7.52
C GLY A 71 -5.55 11.29 6.73
N ASP A 72 -5.13 12.53 6.52
CA ASP A 72 -3.97 12.88 5.67
C ASP A 72 -2.62 12.31 6.16
N LYS A 73 -2.55 11.79 7.39
CA LYS A 73 -1.34 11.07 7.86
C LYS A 73 -1.02 9.84 7.02
N VAL A 74 -1.99 9.32 6.28
CA VAL A 74 -1.77 8.25 5.29
C VAL A 74 -0.75 8.69 4.24
N TYR A 75 -0.84 9.93 3.75
CA TYR A 75 0.12 10.47 2.78
C TYR A 75 1.52 10.58 3.38
N GLU A 76 1.64 11.12 4.60
CA GLU A 76 2.94 11.27 5.28
C GLU A 76 3.66 9.92 5.42
N VAL A 77 2.93 8.89 5.81
CA VAL A 77 3.48 7.54 5.99
C VAL A 77 3.81 6.88 4.66
N CYS A 78 2.94 7.00 3.66
CA CYS A 78 3.21 6.47 2.33
C CYS A 78 4.46 7.13 1.72
N LEU A 79 4.52 8.47 1.72
CA LEU A 79 5.64 9.24 1.20
C LEU A 79 6.96 8.86 1.86
N LYS A 80 6.95 8.68 3.19
CA LYS A 80 8.13 8.20 3.93
C LYS A 80 8.65 6.86 3.38
N HIS A 81 7.77 5.92 3.07
CA HIS A 81 8.17 4.61 2.53
C HIS A 81 8.57 4.68 1.06
N VAL A 82 7.93 5.56 0.27
CA VAL A 82 8.38 5.86 -1.10
C VAL A 82 9.81 6.41 -1.10
N HIS A 83 10.10 7.44 -0.28
CA HIS A 83 11.46 7.98 -0.14
C HIS A 83 12.46 6.89 0.23
N LYS A 84 12.11 6.01 1.16
CA LYS A 84 12.95 4.89 1.56
C LYS A 84 13.19 3.90 0.42
N ALA A 85 12.15 3.55 -0.35
CA ALA A 85 12.27 2.68 -1.53
C ALA A 85 13.20 3.28 -2.59
N MET A 86 13.16 4.60 -2.75
CA MET A 86 13.98 5.36 -3.69
C MET A 86 15.39 5.69 -3.17
N GLY A 87 15.74 5.30 -1.93
CA GLY A 87 17.01 5.65 -1.31
C GLY A 87 17.17 7.14 -0.95
N ILE A 88 16.07 7.89 -0.97
CA ILE A 88 16.03 9.32 -0.62
C ILE A 88 16.06 9.44 0.91
N LYS A 89 17.00 10.25 1.42
CA LYS A 89 17.02 10.66 2.82
C LYS A 89 16.30 12.01 2.92
N PRO A 90 15.18 12.11 3.65
CA PRO A 90 14.59 13.41 3.94
C PRO A 90 15.61 14.25 4.72
N GLU A 91 15.71 15.52 4.34
CA GLU A 91 16.58 16.53 4.95
C GLU A 91 16.16 16.93 6.38
#